data_AF-A0A7V9T235-F1
#
_entry.id   AF-A0A7V9T235-F1
#
_cell.length_a   1.000
_cell.length_b   1.000
_cell.length_c   1.000
_cell.angle_alpha   90.00
_cell.angle_beta   90.00
_cell.angle_gamma   90.00
#
_symmetry.space_group_name_H-M   'P 1'
#
loop_
_entity.id
_entity.type
_entity.pdbx_description
1 polymer ?
#
loop_
_entity_poly.entity_id
_entity_poly.type
_entity_poly.pdbx_seq_one_letter_code
_entity_poly.pdbx_strand_id
1 'polypeptide(L)'
;MTTPTPSPEKRALIDAYDTVMQVDAERRDAETSPVAARRRWTGTVIWALFALTLLGCAAIAVLRPDWLRIRRELAVPPVVQQANLRLAMGLQIERIARYERAHAALPDALADAGPVVPGVTYRRVGSNGYELTGTDGRLTLTYASGTPVRTFVGDAYNVLVSRSRQ
;
A
#
# COMPACT_ATOMS: atom_id res chain seq x y z
N MET A 1 85.26 -4.05 42.11
CA MET A 1 84.06 -3.67 41.32
C MET A 1 83.41 -2.50 42.03
N THR A 2 83.67 -1.27 41.56
CA THR A 2 83.17 -0.03 42.17
C THR A 2 82.09 0.56 41.26
N THR A 3 80.83 0.45 41.66
CA THR A 3 79.72 1.13 40.97
C THR A 3 79.84 2.64 41.16
N PRO A 4 79.82 3.46 40.09
CA PRO A 4 79.91 4.90 40.20
C PRO A 4 78.64 5.45 40.86
N THR A 5 78.81 6.22 41.93
CA THR A 5 77.73 6.95 42.60
C THR A 5 77.17 8.00 41.62
N PRO A 6 75.85 8.03 41.37
CA PRO A 6 75.25 8.99 40.43
C PRO A 6 75.42 10.42 40.93
N SER A 7 75.78 11.33 40.02
CA SER A 7 75.93 12.76 40.28
C SER A 7 74.61 13.37 40.78
N PRO A 8 74.66 14.43 41.62
CA PRO A 8 73.48 15.06 42.20
C PRO A 8 72.47 15.56 41.16
N GLU A 9 72.92 16.01 39.99
CA GLU A 9 72.07 16.42 38.87
C GLU A 9 71.20 15.27 38.33
N LYS A 10 71.76 14.05 38.27
CA LYS A 10 71.02 12.87 37.80
C LYS A 10 69.90 12.49 38.77
N ARG A 11 70.10 12.71 40.07
CA ARG A 11 69.06 12.47 41.09
C ARG A 11 67.92 13.47 40.95
N ALA A 12 68.23 14.76 40.74
CA ALA A 12 67.21 15.79 40.54
C ALA A 12 66.34 15.54 39.30
N LEU A 13 66.93 15.04 38.20
CA LEU A 13 66.19 14.69 37.00
C LEU A 13 65.25 13.49 37.19
N ILE A 14 65.68 12.48 37.95
CA ILE A 14 64.85 11.31 38.26
C ILE A 14 63.67 11.71 39.15
N ASP A 15 63.92 12.55 40.17
CA ASP A 15 62.89 13.03 41.10
C ASP A 15 61.84 13.90 40.38
N ALA A 16 62.29 14.76 39.46
CA ALA A 16 61.39 15.54 38.61
C ALA A 16 60.56 14.65 37.67
N TYR A 17 61.14 13.58 37.13
CA TYR A 17 60.43 12.63 36.26
C TYR A 17 59.37 11.84 37.02
N ASP A 18 59.70 11.32 38.21
CA ASP A 18 58.76 10.58 39.06
C ASP A 18 57.59 11.49 39.49
N THR A 19 57.87 12.76 39.82
CA THR A 19 56.85 13.74 40.16
C THR A 19 55.87 13.97 39.01
N VAL A 20 56.37 14.13 37.77
CA VAL A 20 55.50 14.33 36.60
C VAL A 20 54.65 13.09 36.31
N MET A 21 55.24 11.89 36.41
CA MET A 21 54.51 10.64 36.22
C MET A 21 53.42 10.43 37.28
N GLN A 22 53.68 10.82 38.53
CA GLN A 22 52.71 10.72 39.60
C GLN A 22 51.54 11.70 39.40
N VAL A 23 51.82 12.94 38.99
CA VAL A 23 50.79 13.95 38.69
C VAL A 23 49.93 13.54 37.48
N ASP A 24 50.54 12.94 36.44
CA ASP A 24 49.81 12.43 35.27
C ASP A 24 48.95 11.20 35.62
N ALA A 25 49.45 10.32 36.50
CA ALA A 25 48.69 9.18 37.01
C ALA A 25 47.47 9.65 37.83
N GLU A 26 47.65 10.60 38.75
CA GLU A 26 46.57 11.18 39.54
C GLU A 26 45.53 11.91 38.68
N ARG A 27 45.97 12.61 37.61
CA ARG A 27 45.05 13.23 36.64
C ARG A 27 44.22 12.21 35.86
N ARG A 28 44.82 11.11 35.41
CA ARG A 28 44.07 10.05 34.71
C ARG A 28 43.07 9.36 35.62
N ASP A 29 43.43 9.10 36.87
CA ASP A 29 42.52 8.46 37.83
C ASP A 29 41.36 9.39 38.24
N ALA A 30 41.63 10.70 38.32
CA ALA A 30 40.60 11.72 38.56
C ALA A 30 39.63 11.89 37.38
N GLU A 31 40.11 11.85 36.13
CA GLU A 31 39.27 11.96 34.93
C GLU A 31 38.43 10.71 34.67
N THR A 32 38.88 9.53 35.12
CA THR A 32 38.20 8.25 34.84
C THR A 32 37.01 7.98 35.79
N SER A 33 36.86 8.72 36.89
CA SER A 33 35.99 8.32 38.02
C SER A 33 34.50 8.75 38.00
N PRO A 34 33.98 9.61 37.08
CA PRO A 34 32.52 9.74 36.93
C PRO A 34 31.96 9.62 35.50
N VAL A 35 32.78 9.61 34.45
CA VAL A 35 32.30 9.69 33.06
C VAL A 35 31.88 8.32 32.49
N ALA A 36 32.50 7.24 32.95
CA ALA A 36 32.22 5.88 32.43
C ALA A 36 30.84 5.34 32.82
N ALA A 37 30.32 5.70 34.00
CA ALA A 37 29.01 5.22 34.48
C ALA A 37 27.83 5.80 33.68
N ARG A 38 27.93 7.04 33.22
CA ARG A 38 26.86 7.73 32.48
C ARG A 38 26.76 7.30 31.01
N ARG A 39 27.87 6.85 30.42
CA ARG A 39 27.96 6.46 29.00
C ARG A 39 27.35 5.09 28.69
N ARG A 40 27.28 4.21 29.68
CA ARG A 40 26.76 2.84 29.52
C ARG A 40 25.24 2.78 29.48
N TRP A 41 24.56 3.71 30.17
CA TRP A 41 23.10 3.72 30.28
C TRP A 41 22.40 4.31 29.05
N THR A 42 23.02 5.29 28.39
CA THR A 42 22.49 5.88 27.15
C THR A 42 22.48 4.89 25.98
N GLY A 43 23.48 4.01 25.87
CA GLY A 43 23.51 2.98 24.82
C GLY A 43 22.33 2.01 24.91
N THR A 44 22.03 1.51 26.11
CA THR A 44 20.91 0.58 26.32
C THR A 44 19.56 1.24 26.05
N VAL A 45 19.39 2.51 26.45
CA VAL A 45 18.17 3.27 26.19
C VAL A 45 17.96 3.51 24.69
N ILE A 46 19.03 3.84 23.95
CA ILE A 46 18.97 4.01 22.50
C ILE A 46 18.59 2.70 21.81
N TRP A 47 19.19 1.58 22.20
CA TRP A 47 18.86 0.27 21.64
C TRP A 47 17.43 -0.18 21.98
N ALA A 48 16.96 0.11 23.20
CA ALA A 48 15.58 -0.19 23.60
C ALA A 48 14.58 0.64 22.78
N LEU A 49 14.84 1.93 22.57
CA LEU A 49 14.04 2.79 21.70
C LEU A 49 14.01 2.27 20.26
N PHE A 50 15.17 1.88 19.72
CA PHE A 50 15.25 1.35 18.37
C PHE A 50 14.47 0.05 18.21
N ALA A 51 14.64 -0.90 19.15
CA ALA A 51 13.88 -2.14 19.18
C ALA A 51 12.36 -1.89 19.29
N LEU A 52 11.95 -0.94 20.12
CA LEU A 52 10.55 -0.55 20.27
C LEU A 52 9.99 0.04 18.98
N THR A 53 10.72 0.94 18.32
CA THR A 53 10.32 1.51 17.03
C THR A 53 10.18 0.43 15.97
N LEU A 54 11.14 -0.49 15.89
CA LEU A 54 11.15 -1.56 14.89
C LEU A 54 10.01 -2.54 15.13
N LEU A 55 9.73 -2.89 16.39
CA LEU A 55 8.58 -3.70 16.79
C LEU A 55 7.25 -3.00 16.45
N GLY A 56 7.17 -1.69 16.70
CA GLY A 56 6.01 -0.87 16.33
C GLY A 56 5.76 -0.84 14.83
N CYS A 57 6.80 -0.63 14.02
CA CYS A 57 6.70 -0.69 12.56
C CYS A 57 6.26 -2.07 12.05
N ALA A 58 6.83 -3.15 12.61
CA ALA A 58 6.44 -4.52 12.28
C ALA A 58 4.98 -4.80 12.64
N ALA A 59 4.53 -4.37 13.82
CA ALA A 59 3.15 -4.51 14.25
C ALA A 59 2.19 -3.74 13.31
N ILE A 60 2.53 -2.51 12.92
CA ILE A 60 1.75 -1.72 11.96
C ILE A 60 1.69 -2.41 10.59
N ALA A 61 2.79 -3.01 10.12
CA ALA A 61 2.85 -3.71 8.84
C ALA A 61 2.00 -4.99 8.81
N VAL A 62 1.88 -5.70 9.94
CA VAL A 62 1.08 -6.92 10.09
C VAL A 62 -0.39 -6.61 10.33
N LEU A 63 -0.69 -5.71 11.25
CA LEU A 63 -2.08 -5.36 11.62
C LEU A 63 -2.77 -4.50 10.56
N ARG A 64 -2.01 -3.88 9.64
CA ARG A 64 -2.47 -2.98 8.55
C ARG A 64 -3.75 -2.23 8.93
N PRO A 65 -3.66 -1.30 9.89
CA PRO A 65 -4.83 -0.62 10.42
C PRO A 65 -5.65 0.04 9.31
N ASP A 66 -6.98 0.07 9.48
CA ASP A 66 -7.85 0.66 8.47
C ASP A 66 -7.59 2.16 8.22
N TRP A 67 -6.99 2.88 9.18
CA TRP A 67 -6.55 4.27 9.00
C TRP A 67 -5.31 4.42 8.09
N LEU A 68 -4.53 3.36 7.92
CA LEU A 68 -3.40 3.28 6.96
C LEU A 68 -3.85 2.86 5.56
N ARG A 69 -5.09 2.41 5.39
CA ARG A 69 -5.71 2.32 4.06
C ARG A 69 -5.96 3.75 3.59
N ILE A 70 -4.96 4.35 2.97
CA ILE A 70 -5.15 5.45 2.03
C ILE A 70 -6.00 4.85 0.90
N ARG A 71 -7.32 4.85 1.09
CA ARG A 71 -8.28 4.57 0.03
C ARG A 71 -8.17 5.76 -0.91
N ARG A 72 -7.19 5.72 -1.81
CA ARG A 72 -7.35 6.38 -3.09
C ARG A 72 -8.48 5.63 -3.77
N GLU A 73 -9.68 6.05 -3.46
CA GLU A 73 -10.83 5.81 -4.31
C GLU A 73 -10.47 6.57 -5.58
N LEU A 74 -9.79 5.90 -6.52
CA LEU A 74 -9.50 6.48 -7.82
C LEU A 74 -10.87 6.81 -8.39
N ALA A 75 -11.24 8.09 -8.34
CA ALA A 75 -12.47 8.58 -8.90
C ALA A 75 -12.46 8.19 -10.38
N VAL A 76 -13.20 7.14 -10.72
CA VAL A 76 -13.23 6.61 -12.08
C VAL A 76 -13.83 7.72 -12.94
N PRO A 77 -13.16 8.17 -14.02
CA PRO A 77 -13.71 9.19 -14.88
C PRO A 77 -15.11 8.77 -15.38
N PRO A 78 -16.09 9.69 -15.47
CA PRO A 78 -17.46 9.35 -15.83
C PRO A 78 -17.57 8.65 -17.20
N VAL A 79 -16.68 9.00 -18.13
CA VAL A 79 -16.58 8.36 -19.45
C VAL A 79 -16.22 6.88 -19.35
N VAL A 80 -15.34 6.52 -18.39
CA VAL A 80 -14.93 5.14 -18.14
C VAL A 80 -16.04 4.36 -17.42
N GLN A 81 -16.76 5.00 -16.48
CA GLN A 81 -17.93 4.38 -15.84
C GLN A 81 -19.01 4.04 -16.88
N GLN A 82 -19.30 4.98 -17.78
CA GLN A 82 -20.24 4.75 -18.87
C GLN A 82 -19.80 3.65 -19.83
N ALA A 83 -18.52 3.60 -20.18
CA ALA A 83 -17.97 2.54 -21.03
C ALA A 83 -18.07 1.16 -20.34
N ASN A 84 -17.73 1.07 -19.05
CA ASN A 84 -17.89 -0.14 -18.25
C ASN A 84 -19.35 -0.61 -18.24
N LEU A 85 -20.29 0.30 -17.97
CA LEU A 85 -21.72 -0.03 -17.91
C LEU A 85 -22.25 -0.51 -19.28
N ARG A 86 -21.86 0.16 -20.38
CA ARG A 86 -22.21 -0.29 -21.74
C ARG A 86 -21.68 -1.69 -22.04
N LEU A 87 -20.43 -1.98 -21.67
CA LEU A 87 -19.83 -3.29 -21.88
C LEU A 87 -20.54 -4.37 -21.06
N ALA A 88 -20.79 -4.09 -19.79
CA ALA A 88 -21.53 -4.96 -18.88
C ALA A 88 -22.93 -5.30 -19.40
N MET A 89 -23.68 -4.28 -19.84
CA MET A 89 -24.98 -4.48 -20.49
C MET A 89 -24.85 -5.26 -21.81
N GLY A 90 -23.82 -4.98 -22.61
CA GLY A 90 -23.51 -5.71 -23.85
C GLY A 90 -23.37 -7.22 -23.64
N LEU A 91 -22.64 -7.63 -22.60
CA LEU A 91 -22.50 -9.04 -22.24
C LEU A 91 -23.85 -9.66 -21.87
N GLN A 92 -24.71 -8.92 -21.18
CA GLN A 92 -26.02 -9.42 -20.80
C GLN A 92 -26.95 -9.56 -22.01
N ILE A 93 -26.88 -8.63 -22.95
CA ILE A 93 -27.59 -8.70 -24.24
C ILE A 93 -27.18 -9.97 -25.01
N GLU A 94 -25.87 -10.26 -25.09
CA GLU A 94 -25.39 -11.48 -25.76
C GLU A 94 -25.86 -12.77 -25.07
N ARG A 95 -25.97 -12.77 -23.74
CA ARG A 95 -26.51 -13.91 -22.98
C ARG A 95 -27.98 -14.13 -23.28
N ILE A 96 -28.79 -13.08 -23.28
CA ILE A 96 -30.21 -13.17 -23.65
C ILE A 96 -30.36 -13.68 -25.08
N ALA A 97 -29.58 -13.12 -26.02
CA ALA A 97 -29.60 -13.57 -27.42
C ALA A 97 -29.13 -15.02 -27.59
N ARG A 98 -28.28 -15.54 -26.69
CA ARG A 98 -27.89 -16.95 -26.68
C ARG A 98 -29.00 -17.83 -26.11
N TYR A 99 -29.64 -17.40 -25.03
CA TYR A 99 -30.78 -18.09 -24.43
C TYR A 99 -31.93 -18.21 -25.44
N GLU A 100 -32.25 -17.12 -26.14
CA GLU A 100 -33.28 -17.08 -27.17
C GLU A 100 -32.99 -18.07 -28.31
N ARG A 101 -31.75 -18.11 -28.80
CA ARG A 101 -31.35 -19.08 -29.83
C ARG A 101 -31.42 -20.53 -29.36
N ALA A 102 -31.20 -20.79 -28.08
CA ALA A 102 -31.21 -22.14 -27.52
C ALA A 102 -32.63 -22.66 -27.20
N HIS A 103 -33.51 -21.79 -26.74
CA HIS A 103 -34.85 -22.15 -26.27
C HIS A 103 -35.98 -21.68 -27.20
N ALA A 104 -35.66 -20.95 -28.27
CA ALA A 104 -36.60 -20.27 -29.16
C ALA A 104 -37.58 -19.33 -28.42
N ALA A 105 -37.18 -18.86 -27.23
CA ALA A 105 -37.99 -18.01 -26.36
C ALA A 105 -37.09 -17.05 -25.56
N LEU A 106 -37.59 -15.85 -25.26
CA LEU A 106 -36.93 -14.92 -24.35
C LEU A 106 -37.02 -15.44 -22.90
N PRO A 107 -36.00 -15.16 -22.07
CA PRO A 107 -36.02 -15.51 -20.66
C PRO A 107 -37.09 -14.70 -19.92
N ASP A 108 -37.76 -15.30 -18.94
CA ASP A 108 -38.74 -14.58 -18.12
C ASP A 108 -38.04 -13.72 -17.07
N ALA A 109 -36.90 -14.20 -16.55
CA ALA A 109 -36.01 -13.46 -15.68
C ALA A 109 -34.58 -13.41 -16.23
N LEU A 110 -33.86 -12.34 -15.91
CA LEU A 110 -32.47 -12.18 -16.35
C LEU A 110 -31.56 -13.34 -15.87
N ALA A 111 -31.91 -13.95 -14.74
CA ALA A 111 -31.20 -15.08 -14.15
C ALA A 111 -31.30 -16.37 -14.99
N ASP A 112 -32.36 -16.52 -15.80
CA ASP A 112 -32.56 -17.71 -16.64
C ASP A 112 -31.54 -17.76 -17.79
N ALA A 113 -31.11 -16.58 -18.26
CA ALA A 113 -30.06 -16.45 -19.27
C ALA A 113 -28.63 -16.54 -18.69
N GLY A 114 -28.48 -16.72 -17.37
CA GLY A 114 -27.21 -16.86 -16.67
C GLY A 114 -26.97 -15.81 -15.58
N PRO A 115 -25.71 -15.64 -15.11
CA PRO A 115 -25.41 -14.75 -14.00
C PRO A 115 -25.86 -13.31 -14.25
N VAL A 116 -26.47 -12.71 -13.23
CA VAL A 116 -26.97 -11.33 -13.29
C VAL A 116 -25.84 -10.35 -12.99
N VAL A 117 -25.67 -9.34 -13.83
CA VAL A 117 -24.74 -8.24 -13.56
C VAL A 117 -25.41 -7.24 -12.61
N PRO A 118 -24.76 -6.85 -11.49
CA PRO A 118 -25.31 -5.84 -10.57
C PRO A 118 -25.65 -4.53 -11.30
N GLY A 119 -26.76 -3.91 -10.92
CA GLY A 119 -27.22 -2.66 -11.53
C GLY A 119 -27.91 -2.82 -12.88
N VAL A 120 -28.04 -4.03 -13.43
CA VAL A 120 -28.78 -4.27 -14.68
C VAL A 120 -30.15 -4.87 -14.38
N THR A 121 -31.20 -4.20 -14.85
CA THR A 121 -32.60 -4.64 -14.75
C THR A 121 -33.13 -5.00 -16.14
N TYR A 122 -34.06 -5.95 -16.16
CA TYR A 122 -34.66 -6.50 -17.37
C TYR A 122 -36.16 -6.33 -17.35
N ARG A 123 -36.72 -5.99 -18.51
CA ARG A 123 -38.15 -5.92 -18.71
C ARG A 123 -38.51 -6.48 -20.08
N ARG A 124 -39.43 -7.45 -20.13
CA ARG A 124 -40.03 -7.88 -21.40
C ARG A 124 -40.98 -6.82 -21.91
N VAL A 125 -40.94 -6.59 -23.22
CA VAL A 125 -41.83 -5.69 -23.94
C VAL A 125 -42.50 -6.50 -25.04
N GLY A 126 -43.70 -7.01 -24.75
CA GLY A 126 -44.42 -7.91 -25.64
C GLY A 126 -43.80 -9.32 -25.71
N SER A 127 -44.09 -10.04 -26.79
CA SER A 127 -43.64 -11.44 -26.98
C SER A 127 -42.16 -11.55 -27.35
N ASN A 128 -41.68 -10.66 -28.24
CA ASN A 128 -40.34 -10.76 -28.85
C ASN A 128 -39.45 -9.54 -28.54
N GLY A 129 -39.91 -8.62 -27.71
CA GLY A 129 -39.16 -7.43 -27.32
C GLY A 129 -38.67 -7.51 -25.88
N TYR A 130 -37.56 -6.86 -25.60
CA TYR A 130 -37.12 -6.61 -24.24
C TYR A 130 -36.34 -5.30 -24.13
N GLU A 131 -36.30 -4.78 -22.91
CA GLU A 131 -35.49 -3.64 -22.52
C GLU A 131 -34.58 -4.03 -21.37
N LEU A 132 -33.37 -3.49 -21.40
CA LEU A 132 -32.39 -3.58 -20.32
C LEU A 132 -32.07 -2.18 -19.84
N THR A 133 -32.13 -1.96 -18.53
CA THR A 133 -31.75 -0.70 -17.91
C THR A 133 -30.59 -0.96 -16.96
N GLY A 134 -29.42 -0.40 -17.27
CA GLY A 134 -28.23 -0.43 -16.43
C GLY A 134 -28.11 0.84 -15.60
N THR A 135 -27.78 0.71 -14.32
CA THR A 135 -27.52 1.81 -13.40
C THR A 135 -26.16 1.64 -12.73
N ASP A 136 -25.37 2.72 -12.72
CA ASP A 136 -24.10 2.82 -11.99
C ASP A 136 -24.01 4.20 -11.34
N GLY A 137 -24.28 4.26 -10.03
CA GLY A 137 -24.40 5.53 -9.29
C GLY A 137 -25.53 6.42 -9.82
N ARG A 138 -25.17 7.54 -10.45
CA ARG A 138 -26.13 8.49 -11.07
C ARG A 138 -26.33 8.25 -12.57
N LEU A 139 -25.55 7.36 -13.17
CA LEU A 139 -25.63 7.06 -14.59
C LEU A 139 -26.68 5.98 -14.82
N THR A 140 -27.63 6.25 -15.72
CA THR A 140 -28.63 5.29 -16.18
C THR A 140 -28.56 5.17 -17.69
N LEU A 141 -28.49 3.93 -18.19
CA LEU A 141 -28.51 3.61 -19.60
C LEU A 141 -29.62 2.62 -19.90
N THR A 142 -30.35 2.85 -20.98
CA THR A 142 -31.41 1.95 -21.44
C THR A 142 -31.07 1.40 -22.81
N TYR A 143 -31.23 0.10 -22.97
CA TYR A 143 -31.11 -0.62 -24.23
C TYR A 143 -32.47 -1.23 -24.58
N ALA A 144 -32.90 -1.06 -25.83
CA ALA A 144 -34.07 -1.74 -26.38
C ALA A 144 -33.61 -2.79 -27.40
N SER A 145 -34.23 -3.97 -27.40
CA SER A 145 -33.84 -5.13 -28.21
C SER A 145 -33.82 -4.89 -29.73
N GLY A 146 -34.53 -3.86 -30.23
CA GLY A 146 -34.48 -3.45 -31.63
C GLY A 146 -33.19 -2.71 -32.03
N THR A 147 -32.36 -2.32 -31.06
CA THR A 147 -31.11 -1.61 -31.32
C THR A 147 -29.99 -2.61 -31.55
N PRO A 148 -29.18 -2.49 -32.63
CA PRO A 148 -28.02 -3.35 -32.82
C PRO A 148 -27.04 -3.21 -31.66
N VAL A 149 -26.60 -4.34 -31.10
CA VAL A 149 -25.71 -4.38 -29.92
C VAL A 149 -24.41 -3.61 -30.16
N ARG A 150 -23.83 -3.73 -31.36
CA ARG A 150 -22.62 -3.00 -31.75
C ARG A 150 -22.80 -1.49 -31.66
N THR A 151 -23.98 -0.98 -32.02
CA THR A 151 -24.30 0.45 -31.93
C THR A 151 -24.44 0.90 -30.48
N PHE A 152 -25.01 0.07 -29.62
CA PHE A 152 -25.18 0.39 -28.19
C PHE A 152 -23.85 0.38 -27.43
N VAL A 153 -23.01 -0.63 -27.66
CA VAL A 153 -21.67 -0.72 -27.04
C VAL A 153 -20.75 0.36 -27.62
N GLY A 154 -20.84 0.62 -28.92
CA GLY A 154 -20.11 1.70 -29.60
C GLY A 154 -18.61 1.69 -29.29
N ASP A 155 -18.07 2.87 -28.94
CA ASP A 155 -16.66 3.07 -28.59
C ASP A 155 -16.29 2.68 -27.15
N ALA A 156 -17.20 2.07 -26.37
CA ALA A 156 -16.92 1.69 -24.99
C ALA A 156 -15.66 0.82 -24.87
N TYR A 157 -15.45 -0.08 -25.82
CA TYR A 157 -14.26 -0.92 -25.87
C TYR A 157 -12.97 -0.09 -26.04
N ASN A 158 -12.97 0.88 -26.94
CA ASN A 158 -11.82 1.74 -27.22
C ASN A 158 -11.43 2.59 -26.00
N VAL A 159 -12.43 3.11 -25.26
CA VAL A 159 -12.23 3.88 -24.01
C VAL A 159 -11.60 3.02 -22.91
N LEU A 160 -11.95 1.74 -22.82
CA LEU A 160 -11.41 0.85 -21.79
C LEU A 160 -10.00 0.37 -22.11
N VAL A 161 -9.71 0.10 -23.38
CA VAL A 161 -8.36 -0.28 -23.84
C VAL A 161 -7.38 0.88 -23.65
N SER A 162 -7.76 2.12 -23.94
CA SER A 162 -6.89 3.28 -23.73
C SER A 162 -6.54 3.49 -22.26
N ARG A 163 -7.45 3.20 -21.33
CA ARG A 163 -7.20 3.21 -19.89
C ARG A 163 -6.19 2.15 -19.45
N SER A 164 -6.24 0.93 -20.03
CA SER A 164 -5.33 -0.16 -19.62
C SER A 164 -3.84 0.12 -19.92
N ARG A 165 -3.55 1.11 -20.75
CA ARG A 165 -2.20 1.52 -21.15
C ARG A 165 -1.63 2.68 -20.33
N GLN A 166 -2.42 3.27 -19.43
CA GLN A 166 -2.01 4.33 -18.50
C GLN A 166 -1.74 3.76 -17.11
#